data_AF-A0A4S2UJQ1-F1
#
_entry.id   AF-A0A4S2UJQ1-F1
#
_cell.length_a   1.000
_cell.length_b   1.000
_cell.length_c   1.000
_cell.angle_alpha   90.00
_cell.angle_beta   90.00
_cell.angle_gamma   90.00
#
_symmetry.space_group_name_H-M   'P 1'
#
loop_
_entity.id
_entity.type
_entity.pdbx_description
1 polymer ?
#
loop_
_entity_poly.entity_id
_entity_poly.type
_entity_poly.pdbx_seq_one_letter_code
_entity_poly.pdbx_strand_id
1 'polypeptide(L)' 'MCAGWAGCHDMGESLGVRVALASGRITEETAEALVDYVSPVPLFASGAEAAAHGMREVEAPGVEAAEAIGKIRRVRSDLT' A
#
# COMPACT_ATOMS: atom_id res chain seq x y z
N MET A 1 1.10 -4.95 -11.20
CA MET A 1 -0.12 -4.33 -10.62
C MET A 1 0.29 -3.56 -9.38
N CYS A 2 -0.36 -2.44 -9.03
CA CYS A 2 0.05 -1.69 -7.84
C CYS A 2 -0.55 -2.33 -6.57
N ALA A 3 0.28 -2.47 -5.54
CA ALA A 3 -0.06 -3.10 -4.27
C ALA A 3 -1.28 -2.46 -3.59
N GLY A 4 -1.39 -1.13 -3.66
CA GLY A 4 -2.54 -0.41 -3.11
C GLY A 4 -3.86 -0.83 -3.76
N TRP A 5 -3.92 -0.92 -5.09
CA TRP A 5 -5.14 -1.37 -5.77
C TRP A 5 -5.47 -2.84 -5.48
N ALA A 6 -4.46 -3.71 -5.52
CA ALA A 6 -4.63 -5.15 -5.29
C ALA A 6 -5.11 -5.46 -3.87
N GLY A 7 -4.66 -4.70 -2.86
CA GLY A 7 -5.08 -4.93 -1.47
C GLY A 7 -6.36 -4.19 -1.07
N CYS A 8 -6.70 -3.05 -1.70
CA CYS A 8 -7.81 -2.21 -1.24
C CYS A 8 -9.20 -2.72 -1.62
N HIS A 9 -9.31 -3.64 -2.58
CA HIS A 9 -10.61 -4.11 -3.06
C HIS A 9 -10.68 -5.64 -3.02
N ASP A 10 -11.89 -6.17 -2.98
CA ASP A 10 -12.12 -7.60 -3.17
C ASP A 10 -11.75 -8.00 -4.61
N MET A 11 -10.60 -8.67 -4.75
CA MET A 11 -10.10 -9.11 -6.05
C MET A 11 -10.90 -10.28 -6.62
N GLY A 12 -11.59 -11.07 -5.79
CA GLY A 12 -12.46 -12.16 -6.26
C GLY A 12 -13.66 -11.66 -7.05
N GLU A 13 -14.21 -10.51 -6.64
CA GLU A 13 -15.33 -9.84 -7.30
C GLU A 13 -14.89 -8.75 -8.31
N SER A 14 -13.59 -8.63 -8.57
CA SER A 14 -13.06 -7.57 -9.43
C SER A 14 -13.35 -7.82 -10.92
N LEU A 15 -14.25 -7.01 -11.50
CA LEU A 15 -14.54 -7.03 -12.94
C LEU A 15 -13.27 -6.80 -13.78
N GLY A 16 -12.36 -5.94 -13.31
CA GLY A 16 -11.10 -5.65 -14.01
C GLY A 16 -10.22 -6.89 -14.14
N VAL A 17 -10.09 -7.68 -13.07
CA VAL A 17 -9.35 -8.95 -13.08
C VAL A 17 -10.01 -9.94 -14.04
N ARG A 18 -11.33 -10.07 -13.97
CA ARG A 18 -12.10 -10.99 -14.83
C ARG A 18 -11.96 -10.66 -16.32
N VAL A 19 -12.04 -9.38 -16.69
CA VAL A 19 -11.85 -8.92 -18.07
C VAL A 19 -10.41 -9.11 -18.53
N ALA A 20 -9.42 -8.82 -17.68
CA ALA A 20 -8.01 -9.00 -18.00
C ALA A 20 -7.67 -10.48 -18.25
N LEU A 21 -8.21 -11.39 -17.42
CA LEU A 21 -8.04 -12.83 -17.58
C LEU A 21 -8.73 -13.33 -18.85
N ALA A 22 -10.00 -12.96 -19.07
CA ALA A 22 -10.76 -13.36 -20.25
C ALA A 22 -10.16 -12.84 -21.56
N SER A 23 -9.50 -11.69 -21.53
CA SER A 23 -8.80 -11.12 -22.69
C SER A 23 -7.35 -11.61 -22.85
N GLY A 24 -6.88 -12.52 -21.99
CA GLY A 24 -5.53 -13.06 -22.05
C GLY A 24 -4.43 -12.05 -21.70
N ARG A 25 -4.77 -10.95 -21.03
CA ARG A 25 -3.81 -9.91 -20.60
C ARG A 25 -3.06 -10.29 -19.32
N ILE A 26 -3.60 -11.23 -18.55
CA ILE A 26 -2.97 -11.83 -17.36
C ILE A 26 -3.17 -13.34 -17.39
N THR A 27 -2.31 -14.06 -16.66
CA THR A 27 -2.43 -15.51 -16.47
C THR A 27 -3.39 -15.85 -15.33
N GLU A 28 -3.84 -17.11 -15.26
CA GLU A 28 -4.60 -17.63 -14.11
C GLU A 28 -3.80 -17.47 -12.81
N GLU A 29 -2.51 -17.83 -12.82
CA GLU A 29 -1.59 -17.61 -11.69
C GLU A 29 -1.56 -16.16 -11.21
N THR A 30 -1.59 -15.18 -12.14
CA THR A 30 -1.62 -13.76 -11.78
C THR A 30 -2.95 -13.36 -11.14
N ALA A 31 -4.06 -13.94 -11.60
CA ALA A 31 -5.38 -13.70 -11.03
C ALA A 31 -5.50 -14.31 -9.63
N GLU A 32 -4.97 -15.51 -9.40
CA GLU A 32 -4.89 -16.15 -8.08
C GLU A 32 -4.03 -15.32 -7.12
N ALA A 33 -2.85 -14.87 -7.57
CA ALA A 33 -1.97 -14.03 -6.76
C ALA A 33 -2.61 -12.69 -6.34
N LEU A 34 -3.59 -12.17 -7.11
CA LEU A 34 -4.37 -10.99 -6.71
C LEU A 34 -5.38 -11.30 -5.62
N VAL A 35 -6.08 -12.43 -5.73
CA VAL A 35 -7.08 -12.86 -4.74
C VAL A 35 -6.41 -13.14 -3.40
N ASP A 36 -5.24 -13.76 -3.43
CA ASP A 36 -4.48 -14.12 -2.21
C ASP A 36 -3.62 -12.97 -1.67
N TYR A 37 -3.62 -11.81 -2.34
CA TYR A 37 -2.75 -10.70 -1.95
C TYR A 37 -3.22 -10.06 -0.63
N VAL A 38 -2.31 -10.05 0.34
CA VAL A 38 -2.47 -9.31 1.60
C VAL A 38 -1.44 -8.19 1.67
N SER A 39 -1.92 -6.96 1.86
CA SER A 39 -1.04 -5.80 2.01
C SER A 39 -0.17 -5.94 3.27
N PRO A 40 1.15 -5.71 3.20
CA PRO A 40 2.03 -5.74 4.37
C PRO A 40 1.81 -4.53 5.28
N VAL A 41 1.10 -3.50 4.80
CA VAL A 41 0.69 -2.33 5.58
C VAL A 41 -0.82 -2.30 5.75
N PRO A 42 -1.34 -1.88 6.91
CA PRO A 42 -2.78 -1.77 7.12
C PRO A 42 -3.43 -0.91 6.04
N LEU A 43 -4.54 -1.42 5.51
CA LEU A 43 -5.41 -0.66 4.63
C LEU A 43 -6.57 -0.09 5.44
N PHE A 44 -7.05 1.08 5.03
CA PHE A 44 -8.09 1.82 5.74
C PHE A 44 -9.41 1.70 4.97
N ALA A 45 -10.54 1.74 5.69
CA ALA A 45 -11.85 1.61 5.07
C ALA A 45 -12.23 2.85 4.25
N SER A 46 -11.57 3.99 4.50
CA SER A 46 -11.76 5.22 3.74
C SER A 46 -10.49 6.05 3.60
N GLY A 47 -10.48 6.92 2.59
CA GLY A 47 -9.41 7.92 2.45
C GLY A 47 -9.33 8.87 3.65
N ALA A 48 -10.45 9.14 4.34
CA ALA A 48 -10.47 9.97 5.54
C ALA A 48 -9.74 9.30 6.72
N GLU A 49 -9.94 8.01 6.92
CA GLU A 49 -9.20 7.23 7.93
C GLU A 49 -7.71 7.15 7.60
N ALA A 50 -7.36 6.92 6.33
CA ALA A 50 -5.97 6.93 5.89
C ALA A 50 -5.31 8.28 6.15
N ALA A 51 -6.00 9.39 5.87
CA ALA A 51 -5.52 10.73 6.14
C ALA A 51 -5.36 10.98 7.65
N ALA A 52 -6.36 10.62 8.45
CA ALA A 52 -6.28 10.75 9.91
C ALA A 52 -5.10 9.94 10.49
N HIS A 53 -4.88 8.73 9.99
CA HIS A 53 -3.73 7.92 10.37
C HIS A 53 -2.41 8.61 9.99
N GLY A 54 -2.27 9.07 8.75
CA GLY A 54 -1.04 9.71 8.25
C GLY A 54 -0.71 11.03 8.95
N MET A 55 -1.72 11.77 9.40
CA MET A 55 -1.53 13.05 10.08
C MET A 55 -1.23 12.93 11.58
N ARG A 56 -1.52 11.78 12.20
CA ARG A 56 -1.47 11.58 13.67
C ARG A 56 -0.13 11.97 14.30
N GLU A 57 0.97 11.70 13.62
CA GLU A 57 2.34 11.82 14.17
C GLU A 57 3.17 12.89 13.44
N VAL A 58 2.53 13.75 12.64
CA VAL A 58 3.23 14.78 11.87
C VAL A 58 3.90 15.80 12.78
N GLU A 59 3.19 16.29 13.80
CA GLU A 59 3.72 17.29 14.74
C GLU A 59 4.50 16.67 15.91
N ALA A 60 4.20 15.42 16.26
CA ALA A 60 4.85 14.68 17.35
C ALA A 60 5.16 13.24 16.89
N PRO A 61 6.29 13.03 16.20
CA PRO A 61 6.67 11.73 15.66
C PRO A 61 6.86 10.67 16.75
N GLY A 62 6.35 9.44 16.51
CA GLY A 62 6.63 8.29 17.34
C GLY A 62 8.10 7.83 17.26
N VAL A 63 8.46 6.83 18.07
CA VAL A 63 9.84 6.31 18.17
C VAL A 63 10.37 5.83 16.82
N GLU A 64 9.59 5.02 16.10
CA GLU A 64 10.00 4.48 14.78
C GLU A 64 10.23 5.60 13.76
N ALA A 65 9.37 6.63 13.76
CA ALA A 65 9.50 7.78 12.88
C ALA A 65 10.76 8.60 13.23
N ALA A 66 11.03 8.82 14.53
CA ALA A 66 12.24 9.52 14.98
C ALA A 66 13.53 8.76 14.59
N GLU A 67 13.54 7.43 14.70
CA GLU A 67 14.65 6.59 14.28
C GLU A 67 14.91 6.69 12.77
N ALA A 68 13.84 6.65 11.96
CA ALA A 68 13.91 6.83 10.51
C ALA A 68 14.46 8.22 10.13
N ILE A 69 13.98 9.29 10.79
CA ILE A 69 14.49 10.65 10.62
C ILE A 69 15.98 10.71 10.94
N GLY A 70 16.40 10.11 12.07
CA GLY A 70 17.80 10.03 12.46
C GLY A 70 18.66 9.30 11.42
N LYS A 71 18.17 8.19 10.87
CA LYS A 71 18.84 7.46 9.77
C LYS A 71 18.99 8.34 8.53
N ILE A 72 17.94 9.03 8.12
CA ILE A 72 17.96 9.91 6.94
C ILE A 72 18.98 11.04 7.15
N ARG A 73 18.96 11.72 8.30
CA ARG A 73 19.93 12.79 8.62
C ARG A 73 21.38 12.30 8.57
N ARG A 74 21.67 11.08 9.02
CA ARG A 74 23.04 10.51 8.96
C ARG A 74 23.50 10.25 7.52
N VAL A 75 22.59 9.83 6.64
CA VAL A 75 22.91 9.43 5.26
C VAL A 75 22.88 10.64 4.31
N ARG A 76 22.00 11.60 4.57
CA ARG A 76 21.77 12.80 3.76
C ARG A 76 22.36 14.03 4.41
N SER A 77 23.66 14.20 4.26
CA SER A 77 24.39 15.40 4.69
C SER A 77 24.00 16.68 3.93
N ASP A 78 23.20 16.55 2.87
CA ASP A 78 22.61 17.65 2.10
C ASP A 78 21.35 18.25 2.74
N LEU A 79 20.80 17.61 3.78
CA LEU A 79 19.58 18.02 4.47
C LEU A 79 19.81 18.71 5.83
N THR A 80 21.06 18.98 6.18
CA THR A 80 21.46 19.74 7.39
C THR A 80 21.64 21.22 7.08
#